data_AF-P01829-F1
#
_entry.id   AF-P01829-F1
#
_cell.length_a   1.000
_cell.length_b   1.000
_cell.length_c   1.000
_cell.angle_alpha   90.00
_cell.angle_beta   90.00
_cell.angle_gamma   90.00
#
_symmetry.space_group_name_H-M   'P 1'
#
loop_
_entity.id
_entity.type
_entity.pdbx_description
1 polymer ?
#
loop_
_entity_poly.entity_id
_entity_poly.type
_entity_poly.pdbx_seq_one_letter_code
_entity_poly.pdbx_strand_id
1 'polypeptide(L)'
;METGLRWLLLVAVLKGVQCQSVKESEGGLFKPMDTLTLTCTVSGFSLSSYGVNWVRQAPGKGLEWIGYIGTGTYLANWAKSRSTITSNTNENTVTLKMTSLTGADTATYFCGSGANIENEFFNAIWGPGTLVTVSS
;
A
#
# COMPACT_ATOMS: atom_id res chain seq x y z
N MET A 1 19.11 -17.89 37.69
CA MET A 1 18.28 -16.87 37.02
C MET A 1 18.94 -16.28 35.75
N GLU A 2 20.16 -16.66 35.37
CA GLU A 2 20.87 -16.04 34.22
C GLU A 2 20.47 -16.58 32.84
N THR A 3 19.84 -17.76 32.76
CA THR A 3 19.46 -18.35 31.47
C THR A 3 18.30 -17.61 30.80
N GLY A 4 17.38 -17.01 31.56
CA GLY A 4 16.24 -16.26 31.04
C GLY A 4 16.63 -14.98 30.27
N LEU A 5 17.69 -14.30 30.69
CA LEU A 5 18.16 -13.07 30.04
C LEU A 5 18.79 -13.34 28.67
N ARG A 6 19.42 -14.51 28.49
CA ARG A 6 19.98 -14.93 27.19
C ARG A 6 18.91 -15.17 26.14
N TRP A 7 17.74 -15.70 26.52
CA TRP A 7 16.61 -15.86 25.60
C TRP A 7 16.04 -14.50 25.16
N LEU A 8 15.95 -13.53 26.08
CA LEU A 8 15.51 -12.17 25.75
C LEU A 8 16.47 -11.48 24.75
N LEU A 9 17.78 -11.67 24.89
CA LEU A 9 18.77 -11.14 23.94
C LEU A 9 18.67 -11.80 22.55
N LEU A 10 18.42 -13.11 22.47
CA LEU A 10 18.28 -13.82 21.18
C LEU A 10 17.04 -13.36 20.40
N VAL A 11 15.92 -13.05 21.07
CA VAL A 11 14.71 -12.53 20.41
C VAL A 11 14.93 -11.09 19.90
N ALA A 12 15.79 -10.30 20.54
CA ALA A 12 16.07 -8.91 20.15
C ALA A 12 16.94 -8.78 18.88
N VAL A 13 17.84 -9.74 18.61
CA VAL A 13 18.83 -9.65 17.52
C VAL A 13 18.25 -10.06 16.15
N LEU A 14 17.16 -10.82 16.10
CA LEU A 14 16.63 -11.40 14.86
C LEU A 14 15.65 -10.53 14.07
N LYS A 15 15.34 -9.30 14.53
CA LYS A 15 14.69 -8.33 13.65
C LYS A 15 15.77 -7.69 12.78
N GLY A 16 16.24 -8.42 11.77
CA GLY A 16 16.97 -7.82 10.66
C GLY A 16 16.12 -6.67 10.12
N VAL A 17 16.46 -5.43 10.45
CA VAL A 17 15.69 -4.27 10.06
C VAL A 17 15.85 -4.14 8.56
N GLN A 18 14.81 -4.48 7.80
CA GLN A 18 14.77 -4.14 6.39
C GLN A 18 14.73 -2.61 6.30
N CYS A 19 15.80 -2.01 5.77
CA CYS A 19 15.96 -0.55 5.71
C CYS A 19 14.91 0.12 4.81
N GLN A 20 14.38 -0.64 3.84
CA GLN A 20 13.36 -0.18 2.91
C GLN A 20 12.00 -0.77 3.27
N SER A 21 11.00 0.10 3.41
CA SER A 21 9.64 -0.30 3.75
C SER A 21 8.61 0.62 3.11
N VAL A 22 7.42 0.09 2.88
CA VAL A 22 6.23 0.88 2.57
C VAL A 22 5.12 0.53 3.57
N LYS A 23 4.31 1.51 3.94
CA LYS A 23 3.23 1.32 4.92
C LYS A 23 2.02 2.15 4.56
N GLU A 24 0.87 1.49 4.48
CA GLU A 24 -0.43 2.11 4.28
C GLU A 24 -0.91 2.79 5.56
N SER A 25 -1.66 3.88 5.41
CA SER A 25 -2.45 4.48 6.47
C SER A 25 -3.50 3.49 6.95
N GLU A 26 -3.97 3.70 8.19
CA GLU A 26 -5.09 2.93 8.71
C GLU A 26 -6.30 3.10 7.77
N GLY A 27 -6.94 1.99 7.46
CA GLY A 27 -8.17 1.94 6.69
C GLY A 27 -9.33 2.28 7.60
N GLY A 28 -10.48 1.65 7.37
CA GLY A 28 -11.61 1.90 8.23
C GLY A 28 -12.94 1.48 7.66
N LEU A 29 -13.97 1.92 8.37
CA LEU A 29 -15.37 1.71 8.01
C LEU A 29 -15.91 2.96 7.30
N PHE A 30 -16.46 2.76 6.12
CA PHE A 30 -17.04 3.79 5.27
C PHE A 30 -18.47 3.41 4.90
N LYS A 31 -19.26 4.39 4.51
CA LYS A 31 -20.60 4.19 3.94
C LYS A 31 -20.54 4.25 2.43
N PRO A 32 -21.52 3.66 1.72
CA PRO A 32 -21.69 3.91 0.30
C PRO A 32 -21.75 5.41 0.01
N MET A 33 -21.19 5.82 -1.14
CA MET A 33 -21.00 7.22 -1.56
C MET A 33 -19.90 8.01 -0.84
N ASP A 34 -19.29 7.47 0.22
CA ASP A 34 -18.15 8.12 0.87
C ASP A 34 -16.94 8.22 -0.08
N THR A 35 -15.93 8.97 0.39
CA THR A 35 -14.63 9.09 -0.26
C THR A 35 -13.55 8.45 0.59
N LEU A 36 -12.88 7.45 0.03
CA LEU A 36 -11.68 6.84 0.61
C LEU A 36 -10.46 7.72 0.31
N THR A 37 -9.62 7.92 1.31
CA THR A 37 -8.26 8.46 1.12
C THR A 37 -7.28 7.59 1.89
N LEU A 38 -6.43 6.86 1.18
CA LEU A 38 -5.34 6.08 1.76
C LEU A 38 -4.01 6.71 1.39
N THR A 39 -3.07 6.70 2.32
CA THR A 39 -1.70 7.18 2.11
C THR A 39 -0.72 6.05 2.31
N CYS A 40 0.20 5.86 1.37
CA CYS A 40 1.32 4.94 1.48
C CYS A 40 2.57 5.75 1.79
N THR A 41 3.18 5.53 2.96
CA THR A 41 4.45 6.15 3.34
C THR A 41 5.60 5.25 2.95
N VAL A 42 6.58 5.83 2.27
CA VAL A 42 7.80 5.17 1.81
C VAL A 42 8.97 5.53 2.74
N SER A 43 9.81 4.53 3.06
CA SER A 43 11.03 4.72 3.83
C SER A 43 12.19 3.91 3.25
N GLY A 44 13.41 4.43 3.39
CA GLY A 44 14.65 3.80 2.90
C GLY A 44 14.96 4.01 1.41
N PHE A 45 14.10 4.69 0.66
CA PHE A 45 14.31 5.04 -0.75
C PHE A 45 13.51 6.29 -1.13
N SER A 46 13.81 6.86 -2.30
CA SER A 46 13.13 8.05 -2.83
C SER A 46 12.08 7.67 -3.90
N LEU A 47 10.91 8.30 -3.83
CA LEU A 47 9.87 8.22 -4.86
C LEU A 47 10.30 8.78 -6.23
N SER A 48 11.42 9.50 -6.30
CA SER A 48 11.98 9.96 -7.58
C SER A 48 12.55 8.83 -8.44
N SER A 49 12.95 7.72 -7.81
CA SER A 49 13.65 6.60 -8.45
C SER A 49 12.80 5.33 -8.51
N TYR A 50 11.72 5.27 -7.75
CA TYR A 50 10.84 4.11 -7.62
C TYR A 50 9.38 4.56 -7.70
N GLY A 51 8.57 3.76 -8.39
CA GLY A 51 7.13 3.99 -8.43
C GLY A 51 6.38 3.10 -7.45
N VAL A 52 5.15 3.48 -7.14
CA VAL A 52 4.28 2.79 -6.18
C VAL A 52 3.01 2.30 -6.89
N ASN A 53 2.71 1.03 -6.70
CA ASN A 53 1.46 0.39 -7.10
C ASN A 53 0.47 0.37 -5.94
N TRP A 54 -0.81 0.54 -6.27
CA TRP A 54 -1.93 0.22 -5.41
C TRP A 54 -2.66 -1.00 -5.92
N VAL A 55 -2.90 -1.95 -5.02
CA VAL A 55 -3.60 -3.20 -5.27
C VAL A 55 -4.60 -3.42 -4.15
N ARG A 56 -5.71 -4.09 -4.43
CA ARG A 56 -6.65 -4.53 -3.38
C ARG A 56 -6.98 -5.99 -3.49
N GLN A 57 -7.46 -6.57 -2.40
CA GLN A 57 -7.95 -7.92 -2.34
C GLN A 57 -9.28 -7.95 -1.60
N ALA A 58 -10.37 -8.21 -2.32
CA ALA A 58 -11.67 -8.45 -1.71
C ALA A 58 -11.69 -9.83 -1.01
N PRO A 59 -12.51 -10.01 0.05
CA PRO A 59 -12.62 -11.29 0.75
C PRO A 59 -12.94 -12.44 -0.21
N GLY A 60 -12.12 -13.50 -0.18
CA GLY A 60 -12.28 -14.67 -1.04
C GLY A 60 -11.98 -14.43 -2.53
N LYS A 61 -11.35 -13.31 -2.89
CA LYS A 61 -10.93 -12.97 -4.26
C LYS A 61 -9.40 -12.88 -4.37
N GLY A 62 -8.91 -12.87 -5.61
CA GLY A 62 -7.50 -12.60 -5.92
C GLY A 62 -7.16 -11.11 -5.78
N LEU A 63 -5.88 -10.80 -6.00
CA LEU A 63 -5.39 -9.43 -6.07
C LEU A 63 -5.95 -8.73 -7.32
N GLU A 64 -6.43 -7.51 -7.14
CA GLU A 64 -6.95 -6.64 -8.19
C GLU A 64 -6.14 -5.34 -8.21
N TRP A 65 -5.48 -5.06 -9.33
CA TRP A 65 -4.67 -3.86 -9.49
C TRP A 65 -5.55 -2.62 -9.64
N ILE A 66 -5.21 -1.54 -8.93
CA ILE A 66 -5.93 -0.26 -8.94
C ILE A 66 -5.20 0.74 -9.82
N GLY A 67 -3.90 0.88 -9.63
CA GLY A 67 -3.12 1.88 -10.33
C GLY A 67 -1.67 1.97 -9.88
N TYR A 68 -0.95 2.89 -10.51
CA TYR A 68 0.46 3.12 -10.34
C TYR A 68 0.79 4.60 -10.47
N ILE A 69 1.78 5.06 -9.71
CA ILE A 69 2.44 6.35 -9.92
C ILE A 69 3.97 6.23 -9.82
N GLY A 70 4.66 6.88 -10.76
CA GLY A 70 6.12 6.94 -10.84
C GLY A 70 6.52 7.81 -12.03
N THR A 71 7.19 7.23 -13.03
CA THR A 71 7.48 7.89 -14.33
C THR A 71 6.22 8.31 -15.10
N GLY A 72 5.09 7.71 -14.79
CA GLY A 72 3.77 8.05 -15.30
C GLY A 72 2.71 7.73 -14.26
N THR A 73 1.45 8.01 -14.58
CA THR A 73 0.31 7.63 -13.74
C THR A 73 -0.63 6.76 -14.55
N TYR A 74 -0.94 5.57 -14.04
CA TYR A 74 -1.85 4.62 -14.67
C TYR A 74 -2.90 4.16 -13.67
N LEU A 75 -4.13 3.95 -14.14
CA LEU A 75 -5.25 3.46 -13.35
C LEU A 75 -5.95 2.34 -14.12
N ALA A 76 -6.46 1.35 -13.41
CA ALA A 76 -7.30 0.31 -13.97
C ALA A 76 -8.60 0.91 -14.51
N ASN A 77 -9.13 0.34 -15.59
CA ASN A 77 -10.34 0.84 -16.26
C ASN A 77 -11.54 0.99 -15.31
N TRP A 78 -11.71 0.05 -14.37
CA TRP A 78 -12.81 0.06 -13.39
C TRP A 78 -12.64 1.15 -12.32
N ALA A 79 -11.40 1.58 -12.04
CA ALA A 79 -11.06 2.56 -11.02
C ALA A 79 -11.00 3.98 -11.57
N LYS A 80 -10.66 4.14 -12.85
CA LYS A 80 -10.28 5.40 -13.50
C LYS A 80 -11.28 6.55 -13.35
N SER A 81 -12.59 6.27 -13.40
CA SER A 81 -13.64 7.31 -13.33
C SER A 81 -13.82 7.92 -11.94
N ARG A 82 -13.28 7.26 -10.91
CA ARG A 82 -13.56 7.57 -9.50
C ARG A 82 -12.31 7.57 -8.62
N SER A 83 -11.14 7.37 -9.20
CA SER A 83 -9.89 7.23 -8.44
C SER A 83 -8.84 8.21 -8.92
N THR A 84 -7.99 8.66 -8.00
CA THR A 84 -6.83 9.51 -8.28
C THR A 84 -5.67 9.03 -7.43
N ILE A 85 -4.48 8.99 -8.03
CA ILE A 85 -3.24 8.68 -7.32
C ILE A 85 -2.34 9.90 -7.43
N THR A 86 -1.81 10.36 -6.31
CA THR A 86 -0.87 11.50 -6.24
C THR A 86 0.34 11.13 -5.42
N SER A 87 1.51 11.68 -5.76
CA SER A 87 2.75 11.50 -5.00
C SER A 87 3.22 12.82 -4.41
N ASN A 88 3.75 12.78 -3.19
CA ASN A 88 4.41 13.90 -2.54
C ASN A 88 5.84 13.45 -2.18
N THR A 89 6.81 13.93 -2.96
CA THR A 89 8.23 13.56 -2.79
C THR A 89 8.86 14.14 -1.53
N ASN A 90 8.35 15.28 -1.02
CA ASN A 90 8.88 15.90 0.19
C ASN A 90 8.47 15.11 1.44
N GLU A 91 7.27 14.53 1.43
CA GLU A 91 6.75 13.69 2.51
C GLU A 91 7.06 12.20 2.31
N ASN A 92 7.58 11.81 1.14
CA ASN A 92 7.73 10.42 0.72
C ASN A 92 6.41 9.64 0.83
N THR A 93 5.32 10.23 0.36
CA THR A 93 3.98 9.62 0.41
C THR A 93 3.36 9.49 -0.97
N VAL A 94 2.54 8.45 -1.13
CA VAL A 94 1.67 8.24 -2.29
C VAL A 94 0.24 8.07 -1.81
N THR A 95 -0.66 8.91 -2.27
CA THR A 95 -2.05 8.92 -1.83
C THR A 95 -2.94 8.33 -2.91
N LEU A 96 -3.79 7.37 -2.52
CA LEU A 96 -4.92 6.88 -3.30
C LEU A 96 -6.20 7.51 -2.78
N LYS A 97 -6.91 8.24 -3.63
CA LYS A 97 -8.25 8.76 -3.37
C LYS A 97 -9.26 8.03 -4.23
N MET A 98 -10.35 7.54 -3.66
CA MET A 98 -11.47 6.93 -4.40
C MET A 98 -12.79 7.53 -3.94
N THR A 99 -13.61 8.03 -4.86
CA THR A 99 -14.93 8.62 -4.58
C THR A 99 -16.05 7.64 -4.92
N SER A 100 -17.26 7.92 -4.43
CA SER A 100 -18.46 7.12 -4.75
C SER A 100 -18.26 5.65 -4.42
N LEU A 101 -17.83 5.38 -3.17
CA LEU A 101 -17.60 4.02 -2.70
C LEU A 101 -18.88 3.17 -2.77
N THR A 102 -18.68 1.87 -2.97
CA THR A 102 -19.71 0.85 -3.07
C THR A 102 -19.33 -0.34 -2.20
N GLY A 103 -20.26 -1.27 -1.93
CA GLY A 103 -19.93 -2.51 -1.20
C GLY A 103 -18.82 -3.33 -1.87
N ALA A 104 -18.65 -3.22 -3.19
CA ALA A 104 -17.57 -3.87 -3.94
C ALA A 104 -16.18 -3.29 -3.65
N ASP A 105 -16.09 -2.18 -2.92
CA ASP A 105 -14.84 -1.57 -2.47
C ASP A 105 -14.39 -2.06 -1.09
N THR A 106 -15.15 -2.97 -0.46
CA THR A 106 -14.69 -3.69 0.73
C THR A 106 -13.56 -4.64 0.36
N ALA A 107 -12.35 -4.31 0.79
CA ALA A 107 -11.14 -5.08 0.49
C ALA A 107 -9.99 -4.70 1.42
N THR A 108 -8.96 -5.54 1.46
CA THR A 108 -7.65 -5.13 1.98
C THR A 108 -6.89 -4.43 0.87
N TYR A 109 -6.39 -3.22 1.14
CA TYR A 109 -5.65 -2.40 0.21
C TYR A 109 -4.16 -2.47 0.54
N PHE A 110 -3.33 -2.63 -0.48
CA PHE A 110 -1.89 -2.75 -0.40
C PHE A 110 -1.23 -1.72 -1.30
N CYS A 111 -0.18 -1.09 -0.80
CA CYS A 111 0.79 -0.41 -1.62
C CYS A 111 2.08 -1.23 -1.74
N GLY A 112 2.68 -1.20 -2.92
CA GLY A 112 3.93 -1.89 -3.20
C GLY A 112 4.85 -0.97 -3.99
N SER A 113 6.13 -0.98 -3.66
CA SER A 113 7.16 -0.26 -4.41
C SER A 113 8.06 -1.22 -5.16
N GLY A 114 8.43 -0.81 -6.37
CA GLY A 114 9.19 -1.62 -7.29
C GLY A 114 9.87 -0.79 -8.37
N ALA A 115 10.73 -1.46 -9.12
CA ALA A 115 11.34 -0.91 -10.32
C ALA A 115 10.74 -1.60 -11.55
N ASN A 116 10.62 -0.85 -12.65
CA ASN A 116 10.50 -1.45 -13.97
C ASN A 116 11.87 -2.04 -14.32
N ILE A 117 11.96 -3.36 -14.48
CA ILE A 117 13.15 -4.02 -15.00
C ILE A 117 12.72 -4.72 -16.28
N GLU A 118 13.33 -4.37 -17.42
CA GLU A 118 13.08 -5.05 -18.71
C GLU A 118 11.60 -5.12 -19.15
N ASN A 119 10.81 -4.08 -18.84
CA ASN A 119 9.36 -4.01 -19.06
C ASN A 119 8.50 -4.93 -18.18
N GLU A 120 9.07 -5.60 -17.19
CA GLU A 120 8.34 -6.34 -16.16
C GLU A 120 8.35 -5.56 -14.84
N PHE A 121 7.17 -5.39 -14.23
CA PHE A 121 7.01 -4.62 -13.00
C PHE A 121 7.20 -5.53 -11.77
N PHE A 122 8.39 -5.51 -11.18
CA PHE A 122 8.67 -6.23 -9.94
C PHE A 122 8.50 -5.30 -8.73
N ASN A 123 7.42 -5.50 -7.97
CA ASN A 123 7.30 -4.91 -6.64
C ASN A 123 8.18 -5.71 -5.66
N ALA A 124 9.37 -5.19 -5.39
CA ALA A 124 10.32 -5.80 -4.46
C ALA A 124 9.85 -5.68 -3.00
N ILE A 125 9.01 -4.68 -2.68
CA ILE A 125 8.59 -4.37 -1.33
C ILE A 125 7.08 -4.13 -1.31
N TRP A 126 6.38 -4.83 -0.42
CA TRP A 126 4.96 -4.67 -0.18
C TRP A 126 4.71 -4.18 1.24
N GLY A 127 3.69 -3.35 1.40
CA GLY A 127 3.18 -2.97 2.70
C GLY A 127 2.38 -4.11 3.35
N PRO A 128 2.10 -4.00 4.66
CA PRO A 128 1.29 -4.99 5.38
C PRO A 128 -0.17 -5.03 4.91
N GLY A 129 -0.63 -3.98 4.22
CA GLY A 129 -2.01 -3.81 3.81
C GLY A 129 -2.90 -3.25 4.91
N THR A 130 -4.05 -2.73 4.49
CA THR A 130 -5.02 -2.07 5.37
C THR A 130 -6.45 -2.40 4.98
N LEU A 131 -7.31 -2.69 5.96
CA LEU A 131 -8.68 -3.11 5.70
C LEU A 131 -9.59 -1.90 5.49
N VAL A 132 -10.29 -1.86 4.37
CA VAL A 132 -11.38 -0.92 4.11
C VAL A 132 -12.67 -1.72 4.03
N THR A 133 -13.66 -1.33 4.82
CA THR A 133 -15.00 -1.92 4.81
C THR A 133 -16.01 -0.85 4.40
N VAL A 134 -16.85 -1.16 3.42
CA VAL A 134 -17.93 -0.27 2.97
C VAL A 134 -19.26 -0.94 3.26
N SER A 135 -19.99 -0.43 4.25
CA SER A 135 -21.30 -0.96 4.66
C SER A 135 -22.25 0.16 5.09
N SER A 136 -23.55 -0.10 4.99
CA SER A 136 -24.62 0.80 5.44
C SER A 136 -24.72 0.89 6.96
#